data_AF-G4RNU8-F1
#
_entry.id   AF-G4RNU8-F1
#
_cell.length_a   1.000
_cell.length_b   1.000
_cell.length_c   1.000
_cell.angle_alpha   90.00
_cell.angle_beta   90.00
_cell.angle_gamma   90.00
#
_symmetry.space_group_name_H-M   'P 1'
#
loop_
_entity.id
_entity.type
_entity.pdbx_description
1 polymer ?
#
loop_
_entity_poly.entity_id
_entity_poly.type
_entity_poly.pdbx_seq_one_letter_code
_entity_poly.pdbx_strand_id
1 'polypeptide(L)'
;MSRAYSWLSAELDTKLLTKPPVASYMELANEINEQLKGVALPPSMEETVRAHMAHVIASIMELRIRKILWEVQQGREPRDLTAEEERLLAPILKIREAPARDKRRRYEIVVFLDRFPATMSTSDFKQIGPFNRGDLAKIPAEDARELEAKGIVKRLRLL
;
A
#
# COMPACT_ATOMS: atom_id res chain seq x y z
N MET A 1 0.44 -32.82 -11.79
CA MET A 1 0.23 -31.80 -10.73
C MET A 1 -0.84 -30.83 -11.21
N SER A 2 -1.67 -30.27 -10.31
CA SER A 2 -2.68 -29.29 -10.73
C SER A 2 -2.00 -28.05 -11.32
N ARG A 3 -2.65 -27.42 -12.31
CA ARG A 3 -2.14 -26.24 -13.02
C ARG A 3 -1.78 -25.09 -12.08
N ALA A 4 -2.56 -24.92 -11.00
CA ALA A 4 -2.29 -23.93 -9.97
C ALA A 4 -0.95 -24.17 -9.25
N TYR A 5 -0.63 -25.43 -8.90
CA TYR A 5 0.65 -25.75 -8.27
C TYR A 5 1.83 -25.56 -9.21
N SER A 6 1.70 -25.95 -10.48
CA SER A 6 2.77 -25.71 -11.45
C SER A 6 3.04 -24.22 -11.64
N TRP A 7 1.98 -23.39 -11.61
CA TRP A 7 2.13 -21.95 -11.71
C TRP A 7 2.76 -21.37 -10.44
N LEU A 8 2.30 -21.77 -9.25
CA LEU A 8 2.89 -21.35 -7.99
C LEU A 8 4.39 -21.69 -7.92
N SER A 9 4.77 -22.91 -8.33
CA SER A 9 6.18 -23.30 -8.37
C SER A 9 6.98 -22.41 -9.33
N ALA A 10 6.51 -22.22 -10.56
CA ALA A 10 7.19 -21.37 -11.53
C ALA A 10 7.32 -19.91 -11.05
N GLU A 11 6.31 -19.41 -10.34
CA GLU A 11 6.30 -18.07 -9.78
C GLU A 11 7.28 -17.93 -8.59
N LEU A 12 7.48 -18.99 -7.79
CA LEU A 12 8.48 -19.02 -6.73
C LEU A 12 9.92 -19.08 -7.27
N ASP A 13 10.12 -19.83 -8.35
CA ASP A 13 11.46 -20.10 -8.91
C ASP A 13 12.04 -18.90 -9.67
N THR A 14 11.20 -17.93 -10.05
CA THR A 14 11.60 -16.78 -10.85
C THR A 14 11.50 -15.48 -10.06
N LYS A 15 12.41 -14.54 -10.33
CA LYS A 15 12.32 -13.17 -9.76
C LYS A 15 11.33 -12.29 -10.52
N LEU A 16 11.18 -12.55 -11.82
CA LEU A 16 10.29 -11.82 -12.72
C LEU A 16 8.92 -12.48 -12.76
N LEU A 17 7.92 -11.77 -13.26
CA LEU A 17 6.58 -12.34 -13.49
C LEU A 17 6.68 -13.45 -14.53
N THR A 18 6.05 -14.59 -14.23
CA THR A 18 5.89 -15.65 -15.22
C THR A 18 4.65 -15.41 -16.06
N LYS A 19 4.63 -15.94 -17.29
CA LYS A 19 3.43 -15.94 -18.14
C LYS A 19 2.30 -16.72 -17.46
N PRO A 20 1.15 -16.08 -17.14
CA PRO A 20 0.03 -16.77 -16.53
C PRO A 20 -0.49 -17.88 -17.45
N PRO A 21 -0.84 -19.05 -16.88
CA PRO A 21 -1.42 -20.14 -17.66
C PRO A 21 -2.91 -19.91 -17.99
N VAL A 22 -3.52 -18.87 -17.42
CA VAL A 22 -4.93 -18.47 -17.58
C VAL A 22 -4.99 -16.96 -17.76
N ALA A 23 -6.08 -16.44 -18.32
CA ALA A 23 -6.24 -14.99 -18.51
C ALA A 23 -6.63 -14.27 -17.20
N SER A 24 -7.24 -14.98 -16.26
CA SER A 24 -7.77 -14.39 -15.02
C SER A 24 -7.72 -15.35 -13.83
N TYR A 25 -7.66 -14.81 -12.61
CA TYR A 25 -7.77 -15.63 -11.39
C TYR A 25 -9.15 -16.28 -11.26
N MET A 26 -10.19 -15.60 -11.76
CA MET A 26 -11.55 -16.16 -11.84
C MET A 26 -11.60 -17.43 -12.71
N GLU A 27 -10.93 -17.41 -13.86
CA GLU A 27 -10.85 -18.57 -14.76
C GLU A 27 -10.18 -19.76 -14.04
N LEU A 28 -9.06 -19.54 -13.35
CA LEU A 28 -8.39 -20.60 -12.57
C LEU A 28 -9.30 -21.16 -11.46
N ALA A 29 -10.02 -20.29 -10.74
CA ALA A 29 -10.95 -20.71 -9.70
C ALA A 29 -12.10 -21.57 -10.28
N ASN A 30 -12.64 -21.18 -11.44
CA ASN A 30 -13.68 -21.93 -12.13
C ASN A 30 -13.17 -23.30 -12.61
N GLU A 31 -11.97 -23.36 -13.21
CA GLU A 31 -11.35 -24.62 -13.63
C GLU A 31 -11.18 -25.59 -12.44
N ILE A 32 -10.71 -25.09 -11.29
CA ILE A 32 -10.56 -25.89 -10.08
C ILE A 32 -11.93 -26.37 -9.58
N ASN A 33 -12.95 -25.50 -9.59
CA ASN A 33 -14.29 -25.87 -9.15
C ASN A 33 -14.90 -26.98 -10.03
N GLU A 34 -14.73 -26.91 -11.35
CA GLU A 34 -15.20 -27.94 -12.27
C GLU A 34 -14.43 -29.25 -12.07
N GLN A 35 -13.11 -29.18 -11.84
CA GLN A 35 -12.31 -30.36 -11.49
C GLN A 35 -12.80 -31.02 -10.20
N LEU A 36 -13.15 -30.23 -9.18
CA LEU A 36 -13.66 -30.77 -7.91
C LEU A 36 -15.03 -31.43 -8.06
N LYS A 37 -15.95 -30.86 -8.83
CA LYS A 37 -17.25 -31.48 -9.14
C LYS A 37 -17.10 -32.83 -9.85
N GLY A 38 -16.06 -32.97 -10.67
CA GLY A 38 -15.74 -34.22 -11.37
C GLY A 38 -15.21 -35.34 -10.47
N VAL A 39 -14.84 -35.04 -9.23
CA VAL A 39 -14.36 -36.03 -8.26
C VAL A 39 -15.43 -36.28 -7.21
N ALA A 40 -15.88 -37.52 -7.08
CA ALA A 40 -16.81 -37.91 -6.02
C ALA A 40 -16.08 -37.93 -4.66
N LEU A 41 -16.00 -36.76 -4.01
CA LEU A 41 -15.44 -36.60 -2.67
C LEU A 41 -16.55 -36.48 -1.61
N PRO A 42 -16.31 -36.96 -0.38
CA PRO A 42 -17.15 -36.61 0.76
C PRO A 42 -17.21 -35.08 0.94
N PRO A 43 -18.35 -34.48 1.36
CA PRO A 43 -18.51 -33.04 1.47
C PRO A 43 -17.44 -32.33 2.32
N SER A 44 -17.02 -32.95 3.43
CA SER A 44 -15.96 -32.40 4.31
C SER A 44 -14.58 -32.36 3.65
N MET A 45 -14.28 -33.34 2.79
CA MET A 45 -13.04 -33.35 2.01
C MET A 45 -13.10 -32.33 0.87
N GLU A 46 -14.25 -32.19 0.21
CA GLU A 46 -14.44 -31.19 -0.84
C GLU A 46 -14.21 -29.78 -0.30
N GLU A 47 -14.78 -29.44 0.85
CA GLU A 47 -14.59 -28.15 1.51
C GLU A 47 -13.11 -27.90 1.88
N THR A 48 -12.45 -28.92 2.44
CA THR A 48 -11.03 -28.83 2.79
C THR A 48 -10.15 -28.58 1.57
N VAL A 49 -10.38 -29.32 0.48
CA VAL A 49 -9.62 -29.15 -0.77
C VAL A 49 -9.91 -27.78 -1.39
N ARG A 50 -11.16 -27.33 -1.40
CA ARG A 50 -11.55 -26.00 -1.88
C ARG A 50 -10.84 -24.89 -1.11
N ALA A 51 -10.82 -24.97 0.22
CA ALA A 51 -10.11 -24.01 1.07
C ALA A 51 -8.60 -24.01 0.77
N HIS A 52 -8.00 -25.19 0.60
CA HIS A 52 -6.59 -25.30 0.26
C HIS A 52 -6.28 -24.70 -1.13
N MET A 53 -7.12 -24.95 -2.14
CA MET A 53 -6.96 -24.35 -3.47
C MET A 53 -7.12 -22.83 -3.44
N ALA A 54 -8.07 -22.31 -2.66
CA ALA A 54 -8.21 -20.87 -2.46
C ALA A 54 -6.94 -20.24 -1.86
N HIS A 55 -6.29 -20.93 -0.91
CA HIS A 55 -5.03 -20.50 -0.35
C HIS A 55 -3.88 -20.51 -1.38
N VAL A 56 -3.84 -21.51 -2.26
CA VAL A 56 -2.86 -21.58 -3.37
C VAL A 56 -3.04 -20.39 -4.31
N ILE A 57 -4.28 -20.08 -4.73
CA ILE A 57 -4.56 -18.92 -5.59
C ILE A 57 -4.14 -17.62 -4.88
N ALA A 58 -4.51 -17.44 -3.61
CA ALA A 58 -4.14 -16.27 -2.84
C ALA A 58 -2.62 -16.10 -2.72
N SER A 59 -1.88 -17.20 -2.56
CA SER A 59 -0.41 -17.19 -2.51
C SER A 59 0.20 -16.73 -3.84
N ILE A 60 -0.34 -17.20 -4.97
CA ILE A 60 0.06 -16.74 -6.31
C ILE A 60 -0.19 -15.24 -6.45
N MET A 61 -1.40 -14.78 -6.07
CA MET A 61 -1.76 -13.36 -6.11
C MET A 61 -0.79 -12.50 -5.29
N GLU A 62 -0.48 -12.89 -4.06
CA GLU A 62 0.43 -12.13 -3.18
C GLU A 62 1.84 -12.03 -3.79
N LEU A 63 2.38 -13.15 -4.26
CA LEU A 63 3.70 -13.19 -4.90
C LEU A 63 3.76 -12.28 -6.11
N ARG A 64 2.75 -12.37 -6.99
CA ARG A 64 2.71 -11.61 -8.23
C ARG A 64 2.50 -10.12 -7.98
N ILE A 65 1.61 -9.74 -7.07
CA ILE A 65 1.44 -8.33 -6.67
C ILE A 65 2.77 -7.75 -6.16
N ARG A 66 3.53 -8.50 -5.36
CA ARG A 66 4.84 -8.06 -4.87
C ARG A 66 5.82 -7.81 -6.02
N LYS A 67 5.86 -8.68 -7.03
CA LYS A 67 6.71 -8.52 -8.23
C LYS A 67 6.26 -7.35 -9.10
N ILE A 68 4.96 -7.20 -9.34
CA ILE A 68 4.37 -6.06 -10.06
C ILE A 68 4.80 -4.75 -9.40
N LEU A 69 4.59 -4.63 -8.08
CA LEU A 69 4.97 -3.44 -7.33
C LEU A 69 6.48 -3.17 -7.39
N TRP A 70 7.31 -4.20 -7.33
CA TRP A 70 8.75 -4.07 -7.49
C TRP A 70 9.13 -3.52 -8.87
N GLU A 71 8.57 -4.05 -9.96
CA GLU A 71 8.83 -3.54 -11.31
C GLU A 71 8.36 -2.09 -11.48
N VAL A 72 7.17 -1.76 -10.98
CA VAL A 72 6.64 -0.39 -10.98
C VAL A 72 7.55 0.58 -10.23
N GLN A 73 8.11 0.16 -9.08
CA GLN A 73 9.07 0.94 -8.30
C GLN A 73 10.39 1.17 -9.04
N GLN A 74 10.84 0.21 -9.85
CA GLN A 74 12.01 0.35 -10.71
C GLN A 74 11.73 1.18 -11.98
N GLY A 75 10.52 1.72 -12.14
CA GLY A 75 10.12 2.46 -13.34
C GLY A 75 9.91 1.58 -14.57
N ARG A 76 9.85 0.25 -14.38
CA ARG A 76 9.57 -0.71 -15.45
C ARG A 76 8.06 -0.90 -15.59
N GLU A 77 7.65 -1.26 -16.79
CA GLU A 77 6.26 -1.64 -17.07
C GLU A 77 6.10 -3.15 -16.86
N PRO A 78 5.25 -3.57 -15.90
CA PRO A 78 5.00 -4.98 -15.67
C PRO A 78 4.36 -5.65 -16.88
N ARG A 79 4.81 -6.87 -17.19
CA ARG A 79 4.29 -7.68 -18.29
C ARG A 79 3.73 -8.99 -17.77
N ASP A 80 3.07 -9.73 -18.66
CA ASP A 80 2.53 -11.06 -18.36
C ASP A 80 1.52 -11.01 -17.21
N LEU A 81 0.61 -10.04 -17.26
CA LEU A 81 -0.39 -9.80 -16.22
C LEU A 81 -1.68 -10.59 -16.48
N THR A 82 -2.39 -10.92 -15.41
CA THR A 82 -3.80 -11.34 -15.50
C THR A 82 -4.71 -10.12 -15.67
N ALA A 83 -5.95 -10.34 -16.12
CA ALA A 83 -6.93 -9.28 -16.28
C ALA A 83 -7.21 -8.50 -14.98
N GLU A 84 -7.18 -9.17 -13.82
CA GLU A 84 -7.32 -8.51 -12.52
C GLU A 84 -6.09 -7.66 -12.17
N GLU A 85 -4.89 -8.12 -12.50
CA GLU A 85 -3.63 -7.40 -12.26
C GLU A 85 -3.53 -6.13 -13.12
N GLU A 86 -3.94 -6.19 -14.39
CA GLU A 86 -4.00 -5.02 -15.27
C GLU A 86 -4.95 -3.95 -14.72
N ARG A 87 -6.13 -4.36 -14.25
CA ARG A 87 -7.10 -3.46 -13.61
C ARG A 87 -6.55 -2.82 -12.34
N LEU A 88 -5.73 -3.56 -11.59
CA LEU A 88 -5.06 -3.06 -10.38
C LEU A 88 -3.90 -2.12 -10.71
N LEU A 89 -3.22 -2.28 -11.86
CA LEU A 89 -2.05 -1.49 -12.21
C LEU A 89 -2.40 -0.01 -12.46
N ALA A 90 -3.50 0.28 -13.15
CA ALA A 90 -3.93 1.64 -13.47
C ALA A 90 -4.03 2.58 -12.24
N PRO A 91 -4.74 2.22 -11.14
CA PRO A 91 -4.77 3.06 -9.95
C PRO A 91 -3.40 3.15 -9.25
N ILE A 92 -2.57 2.11 -9.28
CA ILE A 92 -1.21 2.15 -8.70
C ILE A 92 -0.33 3.18 -9.43
N LEU A 93 -0.37 3.18 -10.76
CA LEU A 93 0.39 4.15 -11.57
C LEU A 93 -0.07 5.58 -11.29
N LYS A 94 -1.39 5.81 -11.17
CA LYS A 94 -1.93 7.12 -10.77
C LYS A 94 -1.43 7.58 -9.40
N ILE A 95 -1.31 6.68 -8.42
CA ILE A 95 -0.75 6.99 -7.09
C ILE A 95 0.73 7.35 -7.20
N ARG A 96 1.50 6.67 -8.07
CA ARG A 96 2.92 6.95 -8.29
C ARG A 96 3.13 8.33 -8.94
N GLU A 97 2.28 8.67 -9.90
CA GLU A 97 2.33 9.95 -10.64
C GLU A 97 1.73 11.12 -9.86
N ALA A 98 0.90 10.83 -8.86
CA ALA A 98 0.42 11.86 -7.95
C ALA A 98 1.65 12.57 -7.35
N PRO A 99 1.71 13.92 -7.44
CA PRO A 99 2.85 14.65 -6.92
C PRO A 99 3.03 14.22 -5.47
N ALA A 100 4.19 13.65 -5.17
CA ALA A 100 4.54 13.26 -3.82
C ALA A 100 4.28 14.49 -2.95
N ARG A 101 3.19 14.48 -2.15
CA ARG A 101 2.82 15.61 -1.28
C ARG A 101 4.09 15.99 -0.53
N ASP A 102 4.65 17.14 -0.91
CA ASP A 102 6.04 17.48 -0.73
C ASP A 102 6.42 17.30 0.74
N LYS A 103 7.05 16.17 1.09
CA LYS A 103 7.31 15.80 2.48
C LYS A 103 8.22 16.82 3.16
N ARG A 104 8.95 17.62 2.37
CA ARG A 104 9.86 18.69 2.81
C ARG A 104 9.13 19.96 3.24
N ARG A 105 7.88 20.18 2.80
CA ARG A 105 7.03 21.31 3.21
C ARG A 105 6.05 20.97 4.33
N ARG A 106 6.14 19.77 4.92
CA ARG A 106 5.16 19.33 5.92
C ARG A 106 5.39 19.91 7.31
N TYR A 107 6.59 20.37 7.65
CA TYR A 107 6.89 20.92 8.97
C TYR A 107 7.68 22.22 8.86
N GLU A 108 7.36 23.18 9.71
CA GLU A 108 8.03 24.47 9.84
C GLU A 108 8.58 24.62 11.27
N ILE A 109 9.68 25.34 11.42
CA ILE A 109 10.21 25.69 12.74
C ILE A 109 9.58 27.02 13.14
N VAL A 110 9.00 27.07 14.33
CA VAL A 110 8.36 28.26 14.88
C VAL A 110 8.96 28.62 16.22
N VAL A 111 8.93 29.91 16.56
CA VAL A 111 9.23 30.42 17.90
C VAL A 111 7.94 30.91 18.56
N PHE A 112 7.68 30.50 19.80
CA PHE A 112 6.54 30.97 20.58
C PHE A 112 6.78 32.40 21.09
N LEU A 113 5.82 33.29 20.84
CA LEU A 113 5.92 34.70 21.18
C LEU A 113 5.47 35.00 22.61
N ASP A 114 4.67 34.13 23.20
CA ASP A 114 4.21 34.19 24.58
C ASP A 114 4.05 32.78 25.18
N ARG A 115 3.77 32.68 26.48
CA ARG A 115 3.49 31.40 27.16
C ARG A 115 2.24 30.76 26.56
N PHE A 116 2.37 29.51 26.13
CA PHE A 116 1.29 28.67 25.63
C PHE A 116 1.02 27.54 26.63
N PRO A 117 0.09 27.73 27.58
CA PRO A 117 -0.03 26.89 28.77
C PRO A 117 -0.69 25.52 28.53
N ALA A 118 -1.29 25.31 27.34
CA ALA A 118 -1.99 24.08 27.00
C ALA A 118 -1.18 23.20 26.04
N THR A 119 -1.35 21.89 26.16
CA THR A 119 -0.95 20.96 25.11
C THR A 119 -1.88 21.14 23.91
N MET A 120 -1.34 21.34 22.70
CA MET A 120 -2.14 21.36 21.46
C MET A 120 -2.07 20.01 20.76
N SER A 121 -3.17 19.62 20.11
CA SER A 121 -3.19 18.53 19.13
C SER A 121 -2.86 19.10 17.76
N THR A 122 -1.78 18.62 17.16
CA THR A 122 -1.37 18.98 15.80
C THR A 122 -2.22 18.28 14.74
N SER A 123 -2.14 18.75 13.49
CA SER A 123 -2.79 18.10 12.33
C SER A 123 -2.27 16.68 12.03
N ASP A 124 -1.15 16.26 12.62
CA ASP A 124 -0.68 14.87 12.63
C ASP A 124 -1.06 14.07 13.90
N PHE A 125 -2.06 14.55 14.65
CA PHE A 125 -2.61 13.93 15.86
C PHE A 125 -1.61 13.73 17.01
N LYS A 126 -0.57 14.56 17.08
CA LYS A 126 0.38 14.57 18.20
C LYS A 126 0.03 15.64 19.19
N GLN A 127 0.18 15.33 20.48
CA GLN A 127 0.09 16.34 21.53
C GLN A 127 1.47 16.94 21.78
N ILE A 128 1.57 18.26 21.73
CA ILE A 128 2.81 19.00 21.95
C ILE A 128 2.57 20.20 22.87
N GLY A 129 3.61 20.57 23.64
CA GLY A 129 3.55 21.63 24.65
C GLY A 129 3.48 21.08 26.08
N PRO A 130 3.28 21.96 27.09
CA PRO A 130 3.17 23.42 27.01
C PRO A 130 4.47 24.11 26.56
N PHE A 131 4.37 25.36 26.11
CA PHE A 131 5.51 26.16 25.63
C PHE A 131 5.65 27.47 26.40
N ASN A 132 6.88 27.95 26.57
CA ASN A 132 7.20 29.27 27.09
C ASN A 132 7.58 30.22 25.95
N ARG A 133 7.58 31.53 26.25
CA ARG A 133 8.07 32.55 25.33
C ARG A 133 9.52 32.26 24.93
N GLY A 134 9.78 32.21 23.63
CA GLY A 134 11.09 31.94 23.04
C GLY A 134 11.34 30.47 22.71
N ASP A 135 10.47 29.54 23.13
CA ASP A 135 10.63 28.12 22.81
C ASP A 135 10.50 27.89 21.30
N LEU A 136 11.34 26.99 20.79
CA LEU A 136 11.32 26.55 19.40
C LEU A 136 10.59 25.21 19.28
N ALA A 137 9.70 25.11 18.30
CA ALA A 137 9.03 23.87 17.98
C ALA A 137 9.04 23.60 16.48
N LYS A 138 9.13 22.32 16.12
CA LYS A 138 8.92 21.84 14.75
C LYS A 138 7.50 21.29 14.66
N ILE A 139 6.63 21.99 13.95
CA ILE A 139 5.20 21.65 13.86
C ILE A 139 4.74 21.58 12.40
N PRO A 140 3.61 20.92 12.10
CA PRO A 140 3.08 20.90 10.75
C PRO A 140 2.91 22.30 10.16
N ALA A 141 3.15 22.45 8.86
CA ALA A 141 3.11 23.77 8.20
C ALA A 141 1.72 24.42 8.23
N GLU A 142 0.64 23.63 8.32
CA GLU A 142 -0.72 24.14 8.47
C GLU A 142 -0.91 24.78 9.84
N ASP A 143 -0.56 24.04 10.91
CA ASP A 143 -0.59 24.52 12.30
C ASP A 143 0.29 25.76 12.50
N ALA A 144 1.48 25.78 11.88
CA ALA A 144 2.39 26.94 11.93
C ALA A 144 1.78 28.21 11.34
N ARG A 145 1.06 28.10 10.21
CA ARG A 145 0.38 29.24 9.59
C ARG A 145 -0.79 29.73 10.44
N GLU A 146 -1.56 28.81 11.01
CA GLU A 146 -2.69 29.16 11.86
C GLU A 146 -2.24 29.88 13.14
N LEU A 147 -1.21 29.35 13.81
CA LEU A 147 -0.66 29.97 15.01
C LEU A 147 0.04 31.30 14.72
N GLU A 148 0.69 31.45 13.56
CA GLU A 148 1.29 32.73 13.15
C GLU A 148 0.20 33.76 12.83
N ALA A 149 -0.88 33.37 12.15
CA ALA A 149 -2.03 34.26 11.89
C ALA A 149 -2.71 34.73 13.18
N LYS A 150 -2.69 33.90 14.24
CA LYS A 150 -3.17 34.25 15.58
C LYS A 150 -2.16 35.06 16.40
N GLY A 151 -0.96 35.33 15.88
CA GLY A 151 0.10 36.06 16.58
C GLY A 151 0.72 35.30 17.75
N ILE A 152 0.54 33.98 17.82
CA ILE A 152 1.05 33.12 18.92
C ILE A 152 2.50 32.71 18.67
N VAL A 153 2.84 32.46 17.40
CA VAL A 153 4.19 32.05 16.99
C VAL A 153 4.72 32.90 15.85
N LYS A 154 6.02 32.87 15.62
CA LYS A 154 6.66 33.41 14.42
C LYS A 154 7.41 32.31 13.70
N ARG A 155 7.22 32.18 12.39
CA ARG A 155 7.94 31.16 11.60
C ARG A 155 9.38 31.57 11.33
N LEU A 156 10.30 30.64 11.52
CA LEU A 156 11.70 30.81 11.14
C LEU A 156 11.90 30.29 9.72
N ARG A 157 12.32 31.19 8.81
CA ARG A 157 12.85 30.81 7.50
C ARG A 157 14.36 30.75 7.64
N LEU A 158 14.91 29.53 7.63
CA LEU A 158 16.35 29.39 7.46
C LEU A 158 16.67 29.87 6.04
N LEU A 159 17.49 30.92 5.95
CA LEU A 159 18.00 31.47 4.68
C LEU A 159 18.93 30.47 4.00
#